data_AF-K9TVA8-F1
#
_entry.id   AF-K9TVA8-F1
#
_cell.length_a   1.000
_cell.length_b   1.000
_cell.length_c   1.000
_cell.angle_alpha   90.00
_cell.angle_beta   90.00
_cell.angle_gamma   90.00
#
_symmetry.space_group_name_H-M   'P 1'
#
loop_
_entity.id
_entity.type
_entity.pdbx_description
1 polymer ?
#
loop_
_entity_poly.entity_id
_entity_poly.type
_entity_poly.pdbx_seq_one_letter_code
_entity_poly.pdbx_strand_id
1 'polypeptide(L)' 'MIQVKSEQQVLHEGLQILFSKMKPSEVSRFWAACNIGSGNYLKLKDELFAEESVASLYDKILEFQKSKNVE' A
#
# COMPACT_ATOMS: atom_id res chain seq x y z
N MET A 1 32.27 -12.61 -13.15
CA MET A 1 30.81 -12.56 -13.40
C MET A 1 30.28 -11.26 -12.79
N ILE A 2 29.56 -10.45 -13.56
CA ILE A 2 28.93 -9.25 -13.05
C ILE A 2 27.65 -9.69 -12.33
N GLN A 3 27.52 -9.39 -11.04
CA GLN A 3 26.25 -9.60 -10.34
C GLN A 3 25.31 -8.46 -10.69
N VAL A 4 24.24 -8.81 -11.42
CA VAL A 4 23.16 -7.88 -11.76
C VAL A 4 22.13 -7.95 -10.64
N LYS A 5 21.78 -6.79 -10.07
CA LYS A 5 20.71 -6.69 -9.06
C LYS A 5 19.37 -7.03 -9.69
N SER A 6 18.50 -7.72 -8.96
CA SER A 6 17.13 -7.96 -9.40
C SER A 6 16.31 -6.66 -9.37
N GLU A 7 15.23 -6.59 -10.14
CA GLU A 7 14.33 -5.44 -10.13
C GLU A 7 13.80 -5.12 -8.72
N GLN A 8 13.49 -6.16 -7.93
CA GLN A 8 13.07 -6.00 -6.54
C GLN A 8 14.16 -5.37 -5.66
N GLN A 9 15.42 -5.76 -5.86
CA GLN A 9 16.55 -5.18 -5.13
C GLN A 9 16.75 -3.71 -5.49
N VAL A 10 16.64 -3.37 -6.78
CA VAL A 10 16.74 -1.98 -7.26
C VAL A 10 15.60 -1.12 -6.71
N LEU A 11 14.37 -1.64 -6.71
CA LEU A 11 13.21 -0.92 -6.14
C LEU A 11 13.34 -0.71 -4.63
N HIS A 12 13.79 -1.73 -3.89
CA HIS A 12 13.99 -1.61 -2.45
C HIS A 12 15.06 -0.57 -2.11
N GLU A 13 16.19 -0.58 -2.82
CA GLU A 13 17.26 0.40 -2.65
C GLU A 13 16.78 1.83 -2.97
N GLY A 14 16.04 2.02 -4.07
CA GLY A 14 15.44 3.31 -4.42
C GLY A 14 14.50 3.84 -3.34
N LEU A 15 13.64 2.97 -2.79
CA LEU A 15 12.75 3.30 -1.68
C LEU A 15 13.51 3.75 -0.42
N GLN A 16 14.55 3.01 -0.04
CA GLN A 16 15.37 3.35 1.12
C GLN A 16 16.02 4.73 0.98
N ILE A 17 16.52 5.05 -0.22
CA ILE A 17 17.10 6.37 -0.51
C ILE A 17 16.04 7.46 -0.35
N LEU A 18 14.83 7.27 -0.90
CA LEU A 18 13.74 8.24 -0.78
C LEU A 18 13.35 8.46 0.69
N PHE A 19 13.15 7.39 1.46
CA PHE A 19 12.83 7.50 2.89
C PHE A 19 13.96 8.14 3.72
N SER A 20 15.22 8.01 3.29
CA SER A 20 16.36 8.65 3.97
C SER A 20 16.45 10.17 3.72
N LYS A 21 15.77 10.69 2.69
CA LYS A 21 15.89 12.09 2.24
C LYS A 21 14.59 12.88 2.31
N MET A 22 13.46 12.21 2.41
CA MET A 22 12.13 12.81 2.35
C MET A 22 11.30 12.37 3.55
N LYS A 23 10.36 13.22 3.95
CA LYS A 23 9.37 12.81 4.95
C LYS A 23 8.50 11.69 4.36
N PRO A 24 7.97 10.76 5.17
CA PRO A 24 7.09 9.69 4.69
C PRO A 24 5.93 10.21 3.82
N SER A 25 5.32 11.34 4.19
CA SER A 25 4.23 11.97 3.43
C SER A 25 4.66 12.56 2.08
N GLU A 26 5.93 12.91 1.91
CA GLU A 26 6.50 13.36 0.63
C GLU A 26 6.82 12.17 -0.26
N VAL A 27 7.36 11.08 0.31
CA VAL A 27 7.59 9.82 -0.42
C VAL A 27 6.28 9.25 -0.95
N SER A 28 5.22 9.21 -0.14
CA SER A 28 3.91 8.72 -0.60
C SER A 28 3.32 9.55 -1.74
N ARG A 29 3.47 10.89 -1.69
CA ARG A 29 3.02 11.78 -2.77
C ARG A 29 3.82 11.58 -4.05
N PHE A 30 5.13 11.45 -3.94
CA PHE A 30 6.01 11.15 -5.08
C PHE A 30 5.63 9.81 -5.72
N TRP A 31 5.46 8.77 -4.91
CA TRP A 31 5.06 7.44 -5.36
C TRP A 31 3.75 7.45 -6.15
N ALA A 32 2.75 8.18 -5.64
CA ALA A 32 1.46 8.36 -6.32
C ALA A 32 1.60 9.15 -7.63
N ALA A 33 2.38 10.23 -7.64
CA ALA A 33 2.61 11.05 -8.84
C ALA A 33 3.33 10.29 -9.96
N CYS A 34 4.23 9.37 -9.60
CA CYS A 34 4.94 8.54 -10.56
C CYS A 34 4.12 7.35 -11.08
N ASN A 35 2.87 7.16 -10.63
CA ASN A 35 2.05 5.98 -10.93
C ASN A 35 2.82 4.66 -10.73
N ILE A 36 3.70 4.59 -9.71
CA ILE A 36 4.47 3.38 -9.42
C ILE A 36 3.52 2.35 -8.82
N GLY A 37 2.99 1.49 -9.67
CA GLY A 37 1.99 0.48 -9.33
C GLY A 37 0.95 0.34 -10.45
N SER A 38 0.46 -0.87 -10.69
CA SER A 38 -0.46 -1.18 -11.79
C SER A 38 -1.91 -0.72 -11.55
N GLY A 39 -2.16 0.16 -10.59
CA GLY A 39 -3.52 0.59 -10.24
C GLY A 39 -3.57 1.96 -9.58
N ASN A 40 -4.61 2.72 -9.89
CA ASN A 40 -4.96 3.93 -9.16
C ASN A 40 -5.59 3.51 -7.83
N TYR A 41 -4.76 3.23 -6.82
CA TYR A 41 -5.21 2.81 -5.49
C TYR A 41 -6.22 3.79 -4.89
N LEU A 42 -6.07 5.10 -5.12
CA LEU A 42 -7.02 6.09 -4.63
C LEU A 42 -8.40 5.89 -5.25
N LYS A 43 -8.47 5.71 -6.57
CA LYS A 43 -9.71 5.39 -7.28
C LYS A 43 -10.31 4.05 -6.83
N LEU A 44 -9.49 3.01 -6.72
CA LEU A 44 -9.93 1.69 -6.27
C LEU A 44 -10.45 1.73 -4.81
N LYS A 45 -9.77 2.47 -3.93
CA LYS A 45 -10.22 2.71 -2.55
C LYS A 45 -11.57 3.40 -2.54
N ASP A 46 -11.75 4.43 -3.37
CA ASP A 46 -13.04 5.13 -3.45
C ASP A 46 -14.16 4.20 -3.97
N GLU A 47 -13.88 3.34 -4.95
CA GLU A 47 -14.83 2.34 -5.45
C GLU A 47 -15.19 1.28 -4.39
N LEU A 48 -14.20 0.74 -3.68
CA LEU A 48 -14.40 -0.34 -2.70
C LEU A 48 -15.08 0.12 -1.41
N PHE A 49 -14.96 1.40 -1.06
CA PHE A 49 -15.41 1.92 0.24
C PHE A 49 -16.41 3.08 0.12
N ALA A 50 -16.99 3.32 -1.07
CA ALA A 50 -17.94 4.41 -1.32
C ALA A 50 -19.14 4.41 -0.35
N GLU A 51 -19.63 3.21 -0.02
CA GLU A 51 -20.79 3.00 0.87
C GLU A 51 -20.38 2.58 2.28
N GLU A 52 -19.08 2.59 2.58
CA GLU A 52 -18.55 2.14 3.85
C GLU A 52 -18.24 3.31 4.77
N SER A 53 -18.60 3.14 6.05
CA SER A 53 -18.15 4.01 7.13
C SER A 53 -17.08 3.30 7.95
N VAL A 54 -16.35 4.07 8.76
CA VAL A 54 -15.40 3.48 9.73
C VAL A 54 -16.09 2.46 10.65
N ALA A 55 -17.34 2.73 11.05
CA ALA A 55 -18.13 1.83 11.87
C ALA A 55 -18.49 0.53 11.13
N SER A 56 -18.97 0.60 9.88
CA SER A 56 -19.33 -0.59 9.11
C SER A 56 -18.11 -1.47 8.80
N LEU A 57 -16.97 -0.86 8.52
CA LEU A 57 -15.71 -1.58 8.33
C LEU A 57 -15.26 -2.27 9.61
N TYR A 58 -15.38 -1.59 10.75
CA TYR A 58 -15.05 -2.17 12.05
C TYR A 58 -15.91 -3.40 12.35
N ASP A 59 -17.22 -3.31 12.15
CA ASP A 59 -18.15 -4.43 12.39
C ASP A 59 -17.83 -5.63 11.48
N LYS A 60 -17.55 -5.38 10.19
CA LYS A 60 -17.14 -6.42 9.23
C LYS A 60 -15.83 -7.11 9.61
N ILE A 61 -14.87 -6.34 10.14
CA ILE A 61 -13.60 -6.90 10.62
C ILE A 61 -13.83 -7.78 11.85
N LEU A 62 -14.70 -7.36 12.78
CA LEU A 62 -15.04 -8.18 13.95
C LEU A 62 -15.73 -9.48 13.55
N GLU A 63 -16.66 -9.45 12.60
CA GLU A 63 -17.31 -10.66 12.08
C GLU A 63 -16.30 -11.61 11.44
N PHE A 64 -15.40 -11.09 10.60
CA PHE A 64 -14.33 -11.88 9.99
C PHE A 64 -13.38 -12.49 11.03
N GLN A 65 -13.02 -11.75 12.07
CA GLN A 65 -12.17 -12.26 13.14
C GLN A 65 -12.88 -13.35 13.95
N LYS A 66 -14.18 -13.19 14.22
CA LYS A 66 -14.99 -14.22 14.88
C LYS A 66 -15.07 -15.49 14.05
N SER A 67 -15.28 -15.40 12.73
CA SER A 67 -15.33 -16.58 11.86
C SER A 67 -13.99 -17.30 11.72
N LYS A 68 -12.87 -16.58 11.89
CA LYS A 68 -11.52 -17.18 11.94
C LYS A 68 -11.12 -17.81 13.28
N ASN A 69 -11.77 -17.43 14.38
CA ASN A 69 -11.50 -17.98 15.72
C ASN A 69 -12.38 -19.20 16.08
N VAL A 70 -13.09 -19.77 15.10
CA VAL A 70 -13.97 -20.97 15.26
C VAL A 70 -13.36 -22.21 14.56
N GLU A 71 -12.03 -22.23 14.37
CA GLU A 71 -11.24 -23.46 14.12
C GLU A 71 -10.49 -23.89 15.38
#